data_AF-A0A8B3EJM0-F1
#
_entry.id   AF-A0A8B3EJM0-F1
#
_cell.length_a   1.000
_cell.length_b   1.000
_cell.length_c   1.000
_cell.angle_alpha   90.00
_cell.angle_beta   90.00
_cell.angle_gamma   90.00
#
_symmetry.space_group_name_H-M   'P 1'
#
loop_
_entity.id
_entity.type
_entity.pdbx_description
1 polymer ?
#
loop_
_entity_poly.entity_id
_entity_poly.type
_entity_poly.pdbx_seq_one_letter_code
_entity_poly.pdbx_strand_id
1 'polypeptide(L)'
;MEQLLHYVWKHKIFPLSLLQTTSGRPVEVIDPGLPNMNAGPDFFNAKLKIDGTLWVGNVEVHTQASDWLLHRHDRDKAYDTVILHVVGESNCDVYRTNGELVPQMVLTCPDTVRLRYEELRQTEIYPPCYSILASLPKLTVHSWLSALQVERFEQKACVISQRLERCNHHWEDVFFITLARNFGFGLNGDAFEAWANRLPFRAVDKHRDSLFQVEAFFLGQAGLLEEVSAEADDYYLILQKEFRYLQHKFELPAPMSVEQWRFLRLRPDNFPHVRLAQLACLYHKEQSLFSRVMEAETLEAVKKILAAKTSAYWEEHFNFRKVSPRREKRVGDGALNLIAINTVIPFLYAYGLHKADDVLCDRATRFLESLKAENNHVTRLWDGAGLPVSTAADSQALLQLQKEYCDKKDCLRCRFGYEYLKHR
;
A
#
# COMPACT_ATOMS: atom_id res chain seq x y z
N MET A 1 8.61 24.58 -11.39
CA MET A 1 8.47 24.91 -12.82
C MET A 1 8.95 23.73 -13.65
N GLU A 2 10.15 23.22 -13.38
CA GLU A 2 10.71 22.00 -13.99
C GLU A 2 9.75 20.81 -14.10
N GLN A 3 9.08 20.40 -13.02
CA GLN A 3 8.10 19.30 -13.07
C GLN A 3 7.00 19.49 -14.12
N LEU A 4 6.59 20.75 -14.40
CA LEU A 4 5.63 21.04 -15.45
C LEU A 4 6.27 20.92 -16.84
N LEU A 5 7.55 21.27 -17.01
CA LEU A 5 8.28 21.05 -18.26
C LEU A 5 8.42 19.55 -18.56
N HIS A 6 8.76 18.73 -17.56
CA HIS A 6 8.76 17.26 -17.71
C HIS A 6 7.38 16.75 -18.12
N TYR A 7 6.33 17.25 -17.47
CA TYR A 7 4.95 16.86 -17.77
C TYR A 7 4.56 17.21 -19.22
N VAL A 8 4.84 18.45 -19.64
CA VAL A 8 4.56 18.96 -20.99
C VAL A 8 5.35 18.19 -22.05
N TRP A 9 6.63 17.90 -21.79
CA TRP A 9 7.47 17.07 -22.66
C TRP A 9 6.92 15.64 -22.79
N LYS A 10 6.73 14.96 -21.67
CA LYS A 10 6.23 13.58 -21.60
C LYS A 10 4.92 13.38 -22.36
N HIS A 11 4.01 14.33 -22.21
CA HIS A 11 2.67 14.25 -22.80
C HIS A 11 2.56 14.96 -24.16
N LYS A 12 3.68 15.43 -24.73
CA LYS A 12 3.74 16.14 -26.02
C LYS A 12 2.79 17.33 -26.09
N ILE A 13 2.65 18.09 -25.00
CA ILE A 13 1.78 19.27 -24.93
C ILE A 13 2.53 20.47 -25.54
N PHE A 14 2.80 20.39 -26.84
CA PHE A 14 3.62 21.37 -27.53
C PHE A 14 2.80 22.56 -28.04
N PRO A 15 3.42 23.74 -28.21
CA PRO A 15 2.78 24.85 -28.91
C PRO A 15 2.46 24.47 -30.36
N LEU A 16 1.51 25.18 -30.97
CA LEU A 16 1.17 25.00 -32.39
C LEU A 16 2.27 25.51 -33.33
N SER A 17 3.20 26.33 -32.82
CA SER A 17 4.37 26.78 -33.57
C SER A 17 5.36 25.65 -33.78
N LEU A 18 6.15 25.75 -34.85
CA LEU A 18 7.22 24.81 -35.13
C LEU A 18 8.23 24.80 -33.96
N LEU A 19 8.55 23.62 -33.46
CA LEU A 19 9.61 23.45 -32.47
C LEU A 19 10.96 23.62 -33.16
N GLN A 20 11.86 24.38 -32.54
CA GLN A 20 13.19 24.67 -33.06
C GLN A 20 14.20 24.73 -31.92
N THR A 21 15.43 24.32 -32.20
CA THR A 21 16.55 24.54 -31.29
C THR A 21 16.85 26.03 -31.14
N THR A 22 17.60 26.41 -30.11
CA THR A 22 18.12 27.78 -29.91
C THR A 22 18.95 28.28 -31.09
N SER A 23 19.52 27.36 -31.87
CA SER A 23 20.22 27.64 -33.14
C SER A 23 19.31 27.76 -34.38
N GLY A 24 17.98 27.70 -34.23
CA GLY A 24 16.99 27.82 -35.31
C GLY A 24 16.72 26.53 -36.10
N ARG A 25 17.40 25.42 -35.79
CA ARG A 25 17.17 24.12 -36.46
C ARG A 25 15.82 23.53 -36.07
N PRO A 26 14.99 23.06 -37.02
CA PRO A 26 13.68 22.48 -36.74
C PRO A 26 13.80 21.15 -35.96
N VAL A 27 12.88 20.94 -35.03
CA VAL A 27 12.79 19.76 -34.16
C VAL A 27 11.41 19.10 -34.32
N GLU A 28 11.38 17.81 -34.58
CA GLU A 28 10.16 16.98 -34.54
C GLU A 28 10.32 15.92 -33.45
N VAL A 29 9.35 15.85 -32.54
CA VAL A 29 9.35 14.88 -31.43
C VAL A 29 8.55 13.64 -31.83
N ILE A 30 9.25 12.62 -32.33
CA ILE A 30 8.65 11.33 -32.71
C ILE A 30 8.28 10.55 -31.44
N ASP A 31 9.18 10.50 -30.47
CA ASP A 31 8.99 9.85 -29.16
C ASP A 31 9.74 10.67 -28.08
N PRO A 32 9.07 11.14 -27.01
CA PRO A 32 9.72 11.91 -25.94
C PRO A 32 10.67 11.05 -25.08
N GLY A 33 10.62 9.72 -25.22
CA GLY A 33 11.37 8.78 -24.41
C GLY A 33 10.63 8.35 -23.14
N LEU A 34 11.28 7.46 -22.39
CA LEU A 34 10.78 6.90 -21.14
C LEU A 34 11.27 7.75 -19.96
N PRO A 35 10.39 8.27 -19.08
CA PRO A 35 10.80 9.02 -17.91
C PRO A 35 11.72 8.19 -17.00
N ASN A 36 12.81 8.80 -16.56
CA ASN A 36 13.74 8.25 -15.59
C ASN A 36 13.47 8.85 -14.21
N MET A 37 13.42 8.02 -13.17
CA MET A 37 13.27 8.44 -11.77
C MET A 37 14.52 8.12 -10.95
N ASN A 38 15.56 7.59 -11.60
CA ASN A 38 16.84 7.22 -11.01
C ASN A 38 17.93 8.18 -11.50
N ALA A 39 19.19 7.91 -11.16
CA ALA A 39 20.32 8.69 -11.65
C ALA A 39 20.43 8.67 -13.19
N GLY A 40 20.97 9.75 -13.75
CA GLY A 40 21.14 9.96 -15.19
C GLY A 40 20.08 10.88 -15.80
N PRO A 41 20.02 10.97 -17.14
CA PRO A 41 19.13 11.90 -17.82
C PRO A 41 17.65 11.67 -17.54
N ASP A 42 16.85 12.73 -17.67
CA ASP A 42 15.42 12.71 -17.32
C ASP A 42 14.55 11.78 -18.18
N PHE A 43 14.89 11.61 -19.46
CA PHE A 43 14.17 10.72 -20.38
C PHE A 43 15.14 9.87 -21.19
N PHE A 44 14.92 8.55 -21.15
CA PHE A 44 15.71 7.58 -21.91
C PHE A 44 15.11 7.28 -23.29
N ASN A 45 15.97 7.07 -24.28
CA ASN A 45 15.60 6.54 -25.60
C ASN A 45 14.55 7.38 -26.36
N ALA A 46 14.60 8.69 -26.22
CA ALA A 46 13.84 9.62 -27.05
C ALA A 46 14.24 9.48 -28.53
N LYS A 47 13.28 9.74 -29.42
CA LYS A 47 13.46 9.73 -30.88
C LYS A 47 13.05 11.09 -31.42
N LEU A 48 14.03 11.82 -31.95
CA LEU A 48 13.86 13.21 -32.38
C LEU A 48 14.36 13.37 -33.80
N LYS A 49 13.67 14.15 -34.63
CA LYS A 49 14.20 14.57 -35.93
C LYS A 49 14.68 16.01 -35.80
N ILE A 50 15.98 16.23 -35.89
CA ILE A 50 16.59 17.56 -35.80
C ILE A 50 17.22 17.86 -37.16
N ASP A 51 16.73 18.91 -37.82
CA ASP A 51 17.18 19.33 -39.16
C ASP A 51 17.18 18.17 -40.19
N GLY A 52 16.09 17.40 -40.22
CA GLY A 52 15.93 16.27 -41.14
C GLY A 52 16.58 14.96 -40.67
N THR A 53 17.53 15.00 -39.74
CA THR A 53 18.25 13.82 -39.24
C THR A 53 17.55 13.19 -38.04
N LEU A 54 17.38 11.86 -38.04
CA LEU A 54 16.83 11.12 -36.91
C LEU A 54 17.91 10.87 -35.85
N TRP A 55 17.65 11.32 -34.63
CA TRP A 55 18.46 11.11 -33.44
C TRP A 55 17.75 10.16 -32.48
N VAL A 56 18.52 9.27 -31.87
CA VAL A 56 18.06 8.38 -30.80
C VAL A 56 19.01 8.53 -29.63
N GLY A 57 18.48 8.88 -28.46
CA GLY A 57 19.29 9.15 -27.28
C GLY A 57 18.44 9.73 -26.15
N ASN A 58 19.06 10.45 -25.24
CA ASN A 58 18.41 10.90 -24.02
C ASN A 58 18.03 12.37 -24.08
N VAL A 59 17.06 12.77 -23.25
CA VAL A 59 16.63 14.15 -23.12
C VAL A 59 16.77 14.57 -21.67
N GLU A 60 17.33 15.75 -21.48
CA GLU A 60 17.44 16.41 -20.19
C GLU A 60 16.51 17.61 -20.16
N VAL A 61 15.88 17.88 -19.02
CA VAL A 61 14.90 18.95 -18.85
C VAL A 61 15.26 19.80 -17.64
N HIS A 62 15.49 21.09 -17.86
CA HIS A 62 15.76 22.02 -16.77
C HIS A 62 14.89 23.28 -16.85
N THR A 63 14.73 23.97 -15.73
CA THR A 63 14.13 25.30 -15.77
C THR A 63 15.03 26.29 -16.50
N GLN A 64 16.33 26.30 -16.19
CA GLN A 64 17.34 27.15 -16.86
C GLN A 64 18.45 26.30 -17.47
N ALA A 65 19.01 26.74 -18.59
CA ALA A 65 20.15 26.06 -19.21
C ALA A 65 21.37 25.92 -18.28
N SER A 66 21.64 26.94 -17.47
CA SER A 66 22.72 26.95 -16.47
C SER A 66 22.63 25.84 -15.42
N ASP A 67 21.45 25.25 -15.22
CA ASP A 67 21.26 24.15 -14.25
C ASP A 67 22.07 22.91 -14.66
N TRP A 68 22.40 22.76 -15.95
CA TRP A 68 23.34 21.75 -16.46
C TRP A 68 24.70 21.80 -15.73
N LEU A 69 25.23 23.01 -15.53
CA LEU A 69 26.50 23.24 -14.85
C LEU A 69 26.34 23.15 -13.33
N LEU A 70 25.21 23.62 -12.80
CA LEU A 70 24.88 23.54 -11.38
C LEU A 70 24.86 22.08 -10.90
N HIS A 71 24.26 21.19 -11.69
CA HIS A 71 24.18 19.75 -11.43
C HIS A 71 25.41 18.97 -11.91
N ARG A 72 26.41 19.66 -12.49
CA ARG A 72 27.69 19.12 -12.96
C ARG A 72 27.55 18.05 -14.07
N HIS A 73 26.51 18.17 -14.89
CA HIS A 73 26.30 17.27 -16.03
C HIS A 73 27.39 17.44 -17.09
N ASP A 74 28.06 18.60 -17.14
CA ASP A 74 29.25 18.85 -17.96
C ASP A 74 30.44 17.94 -17.62
N ARG A 75 30.42 17.29 -16.46
CA ARG A 75 31.50 16.41 -15.97
C ARG A 75 31.06 14.96 -15.81
N ASP A 76 29.80 14.66 -16.09
CA ASP A 76 29.23 13.34 -15.91
C ASP A 76 28.96 12.67 -17.27
N LYS A 77 29.69 11.58 -17.51
CA LYS A 77 29.59 10.81 -18.75
C LYS A 77 28.21 10.19 -18.97
N ALA A 78 27.38 10.06 -17.93
CA ALA A 78 26.00 9.61 -18.10
C ALA A 78 25.19 10.54 -19.04
N TYR A 79 25.57 11.82 -19.10
CA TYR A 79 24.89 12.87 -19.86
C TYR A 79 25.47 13.06 -21.27
N ASP A 80 26.56 12.38 -21.64
CA ASP A 80 27.11 12.42 -23.02
C ASP A 80 26.11 11.86 -24.05
N THR A 81 25.14 11.08 -23.59
CA THR A 81 24.06 10.49 -24.42
C THR A 81 22.87 11.43 -24.62
N VAL A 82 22.88 12.63 -24.03
CA VAL A 82 21.80 13.62 -24.19
C VAL A 82 21.86 14.21 -25.59
N ILE A 83 20.80 14.00 -26.36
CA ILE A 83 20.66 14.48 -27.75
C ILE A 83 19.90 15.82 -27.84
N LEU A 84 19.18 16.19 -26.78
CA LEU A 84 18.47 17.45 -26.67
C LEU A 84 18.35 17.86 -25.20
N HIS A 85 18.70 19.10 -24.87
CA HIS A 85 18.43 19.73 -23.58
C HIS A 85 17.23 20.67 -23.72
N VAL A 86 16.13 20.31 -23.08
CA VAL A 86 14.88 21.08 -23.09
C VAL A 86 14.90 22.03 -21.89
N VAL A 87 14.72 23.31 -22.13
CA VAL A 87 14.82 24.33 -21.09
C VAL A 87 13.61 25.26 -21.08
N GLY A 88 13.23 25.75 -19.90
CA GLY A 88 12.28 26.86 -19.80
C GLY A 88 12.89 28.18 -20.29
N GLU A 89 14.17 28.38 -20.01
CA GLU A 89 14.96 29.53 -20.43
C GLU A 89 16.39 29.10 -20.84
N SER A 90 16.84 29.58 -22.00
CA SER A 90 18.20 29.31 -22.51
C SER A 90 19.14 30.48 -22.21
N ASN A 91 19.74 30.47 -21.02
CA ASN A 91 20.63 31.54 -20.54
C ASN A 91 22.13 31.30 -20.81
N CYS A 92 22.54 30.08 -21.19
CA CYS A 92 23.90 29.76 -21.61
C CYS A 92 23.94 28.52 -22.53
N ASP A 93 25.02 28.38 -23.28
CA ASP A 93 25.36 27.16 -24.00
C ASP A 93 25.87 26.09 -23.03
N VAL A 94 25.59 24.82 -23.32
CA VAL A 94 25.99 23.68 -22.50
C VAL A 94 26.68 22.61 -23.33
N TYR A 95 27.67 21.94 -22.72
CA TYR A 95 28.57 21.05 -23.41
C TYR A 95 28.64 19.70 -22.70
N ARG A 96 28.80 18.65 -23.49
CA ARG A 96 29.12 17.28 -23.02
C ARG A 96 30.55 17.22 -22.48
N THR A 97 30.91 16.09 -21.86
CA THR A 97 32.27 15.91 -21.33
C THR A 97 33.34 15.89 -22.43
N ASN A 98 32.95 15.58 -23.67
CA ASN A 98 33.81 15.60 -24.86
C ASN A 98 33.94 16.99 -25.51
N GLY A 99 33.28 18.02 -24.96
CA GLY A 99 33.31 19.39 -25.49
C GLY A 99 32.33 19.65 -26.64
N GLU A 100 31.51 18.69 -27.05
CA GLU A 100 30.44 18.91 -28.02
C GLU A 100 29.29 19.71 -27.40
N LEU A 101 28.79 20.69 -28.16
CA LEU A 101 27.60 21.45 -27.80
C LEU A 101 26.38 20.54 -27.78
N VAL A 102 25.61 20.59 -26.69
CA VAL A 102 24.32 19.90 -26.60
C VAL A 102 23.26 20.78 -27.27
N PRO A 103 22.51 20.28 -28.26
CA PRO A 103 21.39 21.03 -28.84
C PRO A 103 20.39 21.40 -27.74
N GLN A 104 20.00 22.68 -27.67
CA GLN A 104 19.02 23.17 -26.71
C GLN A 104 17.72 23.56 -27.41
N MET A 105 16.59 23.36 -26.75
CA MET A 105 15.28 23.83 -27.21
C MET A 105 14.53 24.47 -26.05
N VAL A 106 13.99 25.67 -26.29
CA VAL A 106 13.13 26.33 -25.30
C VAL A 106 11.73 25.74 -25.40
N LEU A 107 11.20 25.25 -24.28
CA LEU A 107 9.83 24.77 -24.17
C LEU A 107 9.13 25.52 -23.04
N THR A 108 7.97 26.09 -23.33
CA THR A 108 7.14 26.76 -22.33
C THR A 108 5.98 25.86 -21.92
N CYS A 109 5.63 25.89 -20.63
CA CYS A 109 4.40 25.29 -20.17
C CYS A 109 3.23 26.22 -20.53
N PRO A 110 2.18 25.74 -21.23
CA PRO A 110 0.99 26.54 -21.48
C PRO A 110 0.39 27.07 -20.18
N ASP A 111 -0.04 28.34 -20.17
CA ASP A 111 -0.63 28.97 -18.98
C ASP A 111 -1.86 28.22 -18.48
N THR A 112 -2.66 27.64 -19.38
CA THR A 112 -3.82 26.82 -19.02
C THR A 112 -3.44 25.61 -18.17
N VAL A 113 -2.37 24.90 -18.52
CA VAL A 113 -1.86 23.74 -17.76
C VAL A 113 -1.30 24.22 -16.42
N ARG A 114 -0.54 25.32 -16.42
CA ARG A 114 0.06 25.88 -15.20
C ARG A 114 -1.00 26.31 -14.20
N LEU A 115 -2.01 27.08 -14.63
CA LEU A 115 -3.11 27.55 -13.78
C LEU A 115 -3.94 26.39 -13.23
N ARG A 116 -4.32 25.41 -14.07
CA ARG A 116 -5.05 24.22 -13.62
C ARG A 116 -4.26 23.37 -12.63
N TYR A 117 -2.94 23.28 -12.80
CA TYR A 117 -2.10 22.60 -11.82
C TYR A 117 -2.02 23.38 -10.50
N GLU A 118 -1.95 24.70 -10.55
CA GLU A 118 -2.03 25.56 -9.37
C GLU A 118 -3.38 25.36 -8.64
N GLU A 119 -4.50 25.31 -9.37
CA GLU A 119 -5.82 24.99 -8.81
C GLU A 119 -5.83 23.64 -8.07
N LEU A 120 -5.35 22.57 -8.72
CA LEU A 120 -5.26 21.23 -8.12
C LEU A 120 -4.40 21.20 -6.86
N ARG A 121 -3.38 22.06 -6.77
CA ARG A 121 -2.50 22.14 -5.59
C ARG A 121 -3.08 22.98 -4.47
N GLN A 122 -3.85 24.00 -4.79
CA GLN A 122 -4.35 24.99 -3.83
C GLN A 122 -5.73 24.63 -3.28
N THR A 123 -6.53 23.83 -4.00
CA THR A 123 -7.86 23.43 -3.54
C THR A 123 -7.80 22.67 -2.21
N GLU A 124 -8.77 22.99 -1.33
CA GLU A 124 -9.02 22.26 -0.09
C GLU A 124 -10.10 21.18 -0.25
N ILE A 125 -10.77 21.15 -1.42
CA ILE A 125 -11.80 20.16 -1.74
C ILE A 125 -11.11 18.87 -2.20
N TYR A 126 -11.47 17.76 -1.56
CA TYR A 126 -10.97 16.44 -1.94
C TYR A 126 -12.06 15.60 -2.62
N PRO A 127 -11.68 14.74 -3.58
CA PRO A 127 -10.37 14.72 -4.26
C PRO A 127 -10.15 16.02 -5.09
N PRO A 128 -8.91 16.50 -5.29
CA PRO A 128 -8.66 17.77 -5.97
C PRO A 128 -9.30 17.88 -7.36
N CYS A 129 -9.41 16.76 -8.07
CA CYS A 129 -10.00 16.67 -9.41
C CYS A 129 -11.52 16.44 -9.42
N TYR A 130 -12.24 16.62 -8.29
CA TYR A 130 -13.66 16.27 -8.14
C TYR A 130 -14.56 16.78 -9.28
N SER A 131 -14.28 17.98 -9.81
CA SER A 131 -15.13 18.66 -10.79
C SER A 131 -15.27 17.92 -12.13
N ILE A 132 -14.32 17.05 -12.48
CA ILE A 132 -14.36 16.29 -13.74
C ILE A 132 -14.77 14.83 -13.55
N LEU A 133 -14.79 14.31 -12.31
CA LEU A 133 -14.88 12.86 -12.08
C LEU A 133 -16.17 12.25 -12.64
N ALA A 134 -17.30 12.94 -12.48
CA ALA A 134 -18.60 12.48 -12.97
C ALA A 134 -18.70 12.44 -14.51
N SER A 135 -17.87 13.20 -15.23
CA SER A 135 -17.87 13.24 -16.70
C SER A 135 -16.82 12.33 -17.33
N LEU A 136 -15.94 11.71 -16.53
CA LEU A 136 -14.90 10.83 -17.04
C LEU A 136 -15.50 9.59 -17.73
N PRO A 137 -14.94 9.16 -18.88
CA PRO A 137 -15.35 7.92 -19.51
C PRO A 137 -15.15 6.73 -18.56
N LYS A 138 -16.14 5.83 -18.50
CA LYS A 138 -16.08 4.62 -17.65
C LYS A 138 -14.83 3.78 -17.90
N LEU A 139 -14.39 3.68 -19.15
CA LEU A 139 -13.16 2.97 -19.52
C LEU A 139 -11.91 3.60 -18.89
N THR A 140 -11.83 4.94 -18.88
CA THR A 140 -10.72 5.67 -18.24
C THR A 140 -10.69 5.39 -16.75
N VAL A 141 -11.84 5.48 -16.07
CA VAL A 141 -11.99 5.17 -14.64
C VAL A 141 -11.57 3.74 -14.36
N HIS A 142 -12.17 2.76 -15.04
CA HIS A 142 -11.86 1.34 -14.84
C HIS A 142 -10.39 1.04 -15.07
N SER A 143 -9.81 1.50 -16.19
CA SER A 143 -8.39 1.26 -16.51
C SER A 143 -7.43 1.84 -15.46
N TRP A 144 -7.82 2.93 -14.80
CA TRP A 144 -6.99 3.53 -13.76
C TRP A 144 -7.14 2.80 -12.44
N LEU A 145 -8.37 2.45 -12.04
CA LEU A 145 -8.60 1.66 -10.84
C LEU A 145 -7.91 0.29 -10.92
N SER A 146 -7.96 -0.40 -12.06
CA SER A 146 -7.23 -1.66 -12.25
C SER A 146 -5.71 -1.50 -12.08
N ALA A 147 -5.12 -0.43 -12.61
CA ALA A 147 -3.68 -0.17 -12.42
C ALA A 147 -3.34 0.07 -10.94
N LEU A 148 -4.17 0.86 -10.24
CA LEU A 148 -3.99 1.14 -8.81
C LEU A 148 -4.17 -0.11 -7.93
N GLN A 149 -5.03 -1.06 -8.33
CA GLN A 149 -5.17 -2.33 -7.65
C GLN A 149 -3.85 -3.13 -7.72
N VAL A 150 -3.24 -3.19 -8.90
CA VAL A 150 -1.94 -3.86 -9.10
C VAL A 150 -0.85 -3.16 -8.29
N GLU A 151 -0.74 -1.83 -8.39
CA GLU A 151 0.24 -1.06 -7.58
C GLU A 151 0.08 -1.36 -6.08
N ARG A 152 -1.16 -1.45 -5.60
CA ARG A 152 -1.43 -1.77 -4.21
C ARG A 152 -1.06 -3.20 -3.85
N PHE A 153 -1.34 -4.16 -4.72
CA PHE A 153 -0.90 -5.54 -4.52
C PHE A 153 0.62 -5.65 -4.46
N GLU A 154 1.35 -4.98 -5.35
CA GLU A 154 2.82 -4.93 -5.34
C GLU A 154 3.35 -4.33 -4.03
N GLN A 155 2.76 -3.22 -3.56
CA GLN A 155 3.14 -2.64 -2.27
C GLN A 155 2.91 -3.60 -1.10
N LYS A 156 1.78 -4.30 -1.08
CA LYS A 156 1.45 -5.29 -0.04
C LYS A 156 2.38 -6.50 -0.13
N ALA A 157 2.69 -6.97 -1.34
CA ALA A 157 3.64 -8.05 -1.57
C ALA A 157 5.04 -7.67 -1.08
N CYS A 158 5.50 -6.45 -1.35
CA CYS A 158 6.77 -5.94 -0.84
C CYS A 158 6.84 -5.97 0.69
N VAL A 159 5.77 -5.53 1.38
CA VAL A 159 5.68 -5.61 2.85
C VAL A 159 5.74 -7.07 3.35
N ILE A 160 5.08 -8.00 2.66
CA ILE A 160 5.14 -9.43 2.99
C ILE A 160 6.55 -9.97 2.78
N SER A 161 7.21 -9.65 1.66
CA SER A 161 8.59 -10.06 1.38
C SER A 161 9.57 -9.56 2.44
N GLN A 162 9.45 -8.29 2.87
CA GLN A 162 10.28 -7.75 3.96
C GLN A 162 10.06 -8.48 5.29
N ARG A 163 8.84 -8.91 5.59
CA ARG A 163 8.56 -9.74 6.78
C ARG A 163 9.14 -11.14 6.63
N LEU A 164 9.06 -11.71 5.43
CA LEU A 164 9.59 -13.02 5.12
C LEU A 164 11.10 -13.11 5.35
N GLU A 165 11.85 -12.07 4.95
CA GLU A 165 13.27 -11.94 5.26
C GLU A 165 13.55 -11.96 6.77
N ARG A 166 12.76 -11.22 7.56
CA ARG A 166 12.88 -11.17 9.04
C ARG A 166 12.51 -12.48 9.73
N CYS A 167 11.58 -13.23 9.13
CA CYS A 167 11.10 -14.52 9.66
C CYS A 167 11.86 -15.72 9.07
N ASN A 168 13.09 -15.54 8.58
CA ASN A 168 13.91 -16.62 7.99
C ASN A 168 13.18 -17.45 6.92
N HIS A 169 12.36 -16.79 6.10
CA HIS A 169 11.57 -17.41 5.04
C HIS A 169 10.45 -18.37 5.50
N HIS A 170 9.97 -18.24 6.73
CA HIS A 170 8.82 -18.99 7.23
C HIS A 170 7.48 -18.31 6.94
N TRP A 171 6.78 -18.77 5.90
CA TRP A 171 5.49 -18.22 5.46
C TRP A 171 4.37 -18.30 6.52
N GLU A 172 4.31 -19.38 7.32
CA GLU A 172 3.33 -19.52 8.41
C GLU A 172 3.49 -18.41 9.47
N ASP A 173 4.73 -18.07 9.82
CA ASP A 173 5.02 -17.04 10.82
C ASP A 173 4.60 -15.65 10.29
N VAL A 174 4.96 -15.35 9.04
CA VAL A 174 4.60 -14.09 8.36
C VAL A 174 3.08 -13.97 8.20
N PHE A 175 2.41 -15.08 7.86
CA PHE A 175 0.95 -15.16 7.75
C PHE A 175 0.30 -14.88 9.09
N PHE A 176 0.73 -15.53 10.17
CA PHE A 176 0.19 -15.28 11.50
C PHE A 176 0.39 -13.83 11.94
N ILE A 177 1.60 -13.27 11.79
CA ILE A 177 1.88 -11.88 12.19
C ILE A 177 0.97 -10.90 11.43
N THR A 178 0.76 -11.14 10.13
CA THR A 178 -0.11 -10.31 9.31
C THR A 178 -1.58 -10.48 9.67
N LEU A 179 -2.02 -11.71 9.93
CA LEU A 179 -3.35 -12.01 10.41
C LEU A 179 -3.62 -11.31 11.75
N ALA A 180 -2.70 -11.44 12.71
CA ALA A 180 -2.78 -10.81 14.03
C ALA A 180 -2.91 -9.29 13.90
N ARG A 181 -2.06 -8.64 13.09
CA ARG A 181 -2.17 -7.20 12.79
C ARG A 181 -3.59 -6.83 12.35
N ASN A 182 -4.18 -7.61 11.46
CA ASN A 182 -5.50 -7.34 10.90
C ASN A 182 -6.66 -7.67 11.87
N PHE A 183 -6.43 -8.47 12.92
CA PHE A 183 -7.35 -8.60 14.05
C PHE A 183 -7.39 -7.34 14.95
N GLY A 184 -6.41 -6.44 14.81
CA GLY A 184 -6.40 -5.12 15.44
C GLY A 184 -7.28 -4.07 14.76
N PHE A 185 -7.84 -4.35 13.57
CA PHE A 185 -8.74 -3.51 12.77
C PHE A 185 -8.36 -2.02 12.75
N GLY A 186 -7.09 -1.73 12.50
CA GLY A 186 -6.55 -0.37 12.45
C GLY A 186 -6.05 0.14 13.80
N LEU A 187 -6.94 0.35 14.78
CA LEU A 187 -6.59 1.02 16.03
C LEU A 187 -5.51 0.29 16.85
N ASN A 188 -5.59 -1.04 16.92
CA ASN A 188 -4.62 -1.88 17.62
C ASN A 188 -3.72 -2.66 16.66
N GLY A 189 -3.70 -2.33 15.37
CA GLY A 189 -2.94 -3.12 14.38
C GLY A 189 -1.46 -3.23 14.73
N ASP A 190 -0.82 -2.11 15.07
CA ASP A 190 0.60 -2.09 15.45
C ASP A 190 0.85 -2.85 16.76
N ALA A 191 -0.05 -2.75 17.74
CA ALA A 191 0.04 -3.49 19.00
C ALA A 191 -0.07 -5.01 18.80
N PHE A 192 -1.02 -5.46 17.97
CA PHE A 192 -1.16 -6.86 17.61
C PHE A 192 0.06 -7.38 16.83
N GLU A 193 0.63 -6.60 15.92
CA GLU A 193 1.85 -6.98 15.24
C GLU A 193 3.04 -7.08 16.21
N ALA A 194 3.21 -6.09 17.09
CA ALA A 194 4.26 -6.08 18.08
C ALA A 194 4.14 -7.26 19.07
N TRP A 195 2.91 -7.64 19.44
CA TRP A 195 2.62 -8.82 20.22
C TRP A 195 2.96 -10.11 19.46
N ALA A 196 2.50 -10.25 18.22
CA ALA A 196 2.72 -11.45 17.42
C ALA A 196 4.22 -11.72 17.16
N ASN A 197 5.03 -10.67 16.96
CA ASN A 197 6.48 -10.79 16.79
C ASN A 197 7.22 -11.30 18.05
N ARG A 198 6.58 -11.27 19.24
CA ARG A 198 7.16 -11.77 20.49
C ARG A 198 6.83 -13.24 20.77
N LEU A 199 5.91 -13.83 19.99
CA LEU A 199 5.50 -15.22 20.20
C LEU A 199 6.51 -16.18 19.55
N PRO A 200 7.01 -17.19 20.30
CA PRO A 200 7.72 -18.30 19.69
C PRO A 200 6.72 -19.27 19.09
N PHE A 201 6.34 -19.08 17.82
CA PHE A 201 5.33 -19.90 17.14
C PHE A 201 5.59 -21.40 17.25
N ARG A 202 6.84 -21.83 17.14
CA ARG A 202 7.25 -23.23 17.30
C ARG A 202 6.94 -23.80 18.69
N ALA A 203 6.96 -22.98 19.74
CA ALA A 203 6.59 -23.40 21.10
C ALA A 203 5.07 -23.47 21.26
N VAL A 204 4.34 -22.47 20.72
CA VAL A 204 2.87 -22.47 20.73
C VAL A 204 2.31 -23.66 19.93
N ASP A 205 2.92 -23.99 18.79
CA ASP A 205 2.56 -25.12 17.92
C ASP A 205 2.56 -26.47 18.68
N LYS A 206 3.51 -26.66 19.61
CA LYS A 206 3.60 -27.86 20.47
C LYS A 206 2.48 -27.99 21.51
N HIS A 207 1.73 -26.91 21.74
CA HIS A 207 0.66 -26.82 22.73
C HIS A 207 -0.70 -26.55 22.07
N ARG A 208 -0.77 -26.63 20.74
CA ARG A 208 -1.98 -26.32 19.97
C ARG A 208 -3.13 -27.29 20.28
N ASP A 209 -2.88 -28.46 20.84
CA ASP A 209 -3.90 -29.43 21.27
C ASP A 209 -4.70 -28.95 22.51
N SER A 210 -4.18 -27.97 23.25
CA SER A 210 -4.86 -27.38 24.42
C SER A 210 -5.17 -25.91 24.20
N LEU A 211 -6.45 -25.59 23.93
CA LEU A 211 -6.90 -24.20 23.80
C LEU A 211 -6.52 -23.35 25.01
N PHE A 212 -6.62 -23.92 26.22
CA PHE A 212 -6.24 -23.25 27.46
C PHE A 212 -4.77 -22.81 27.46
N GLN A 213 -3.85 -23.68 27.01
CA GLN A 213 -2.43 -23.33 26.94
C GLN A 213 -2.13 -22.30 25.85
N VAL A 214 -2.83 -22.37 24.71
CA VAL A 214 -2.74 -21.34 23.65
C VAL A 214 -3.23 -19.99 24.18
N GLU A 215 -4.36 -19.95 24.89
CA GLU A 215 -4.86 -18.74 25.54
C GLU A 215 -3.85 -18.20 26.58
N ALA A 216 -3.23 -19.07 27.38
CA ALA A 216 -2.19 -18.68 28.34
C ALA A 216 -0.98 -18.02 27.66
N PHE A 217 -0.47 -18.60 26.56
CA PHE A 217 0.59 -17.98 25.76
C PHE A 217 0.16 -16.60 25.22
N PHE A 218 -1.03 -16.54 24.60
CA PHE A 218 -1.46 -15.36 23.87
C PHE A 218 -1.74 -14.18 24.81
N LEU A 219 -2.52 -14.41 25.87
CA LEU A 219 -2.89 -13.39 26.85
C LEU A 219 -1.71 -13.03 27.76
N GLY A 220 -0.87 -14.02 28.11
CA GLY A 220 0.33 -13.80 28.90
C GLY A 220 1.36 -12.95 28.17
N GLN A 221 1.72 -13.29 26.93
CA GLN A 221 2.68 -12.50 26.16
C GLN A 221 2.15 -11.11 25.77
N ALA A 222 0.82 -10.93 25.79
CA ALA A 222 0.16 -9.64 25.63
C ALA A 222 0.23 -8.74 26.87
N GLY A 223 0.80 -9.20 27.98
CA GLY A 223 0.85 -8.47 29.26
C GLY A 223 -0.48 -8.40 29.99
N LEU A 224 -1.50 -9.16 29.55
CA LEU A 224 -2.84 -9.11 30.12
C LEU A 224 -3.00 -10.01 31.34
N LEU A 225 -1.97 -10.77 31.71
CA LEU A 225 -1.92 -11.64 32.88
C LEU A 225 -0.96 -11.13 33.98
N GLU A 226 -0.58 -9.85 33.96
CA GLU A 226 0.34 -9.27 34.95
C GLU A 226 -0.37 -8.60 36.14
N GLU A 227 -1.62 -8.19 35.98
CA GLU A 227 -2.40 -7.51 37.04
C GLU A 227 -2.75 -8.44 38.20
N VAL A 228 -2.10 -8.28 39.35
CA VAL A 228 -2.52 -8.93 40.59
C VAL A 228 -3.67 -8.11 41.20
N SER A 229 -4.90 -8.47 40.85
CA SER A 229 -6.10 -7.94 41.51
C SER A 229 -6.59 -8.90 42.60
N ALA A 230 -7.01 -8.36 43.75
CA ALA A 230 -7.70 -9.12 44.79
C ALA A 230 -9.06 -9.67 44.33
N GLU A 231 -9.58 -9.15 43.22
CA GLU A 231 -10.86 -9.54 42.60
C GLU A 231 -10.67 -10.46 41.37
N ALA A 232 -9.47 -11.01 41.15
CA ALA A 232 -9.22 -11.90 40.03
C ALA A 232 -9.99 -13.22 40.18
N ASP A 233 -10.70 -13.63 39.13
CA ASP A 233 -11.43 -14.90 39.11
C ASP A 233 -10.50 -16.13 38.96
N ASP A 234 -11.05 -17.31 39.26
CA ASP A 234 -10.31 -18.57 39.22
C ASP A 234 -9.70 -18.84 37.84
N TYR A 235 -10.39 -18.48 36.76
CA TYR A 235 -9.89 -18.70 35.40
C TYR A 235 -8.63 -17.89 35.13
N TYR A 236 -8.63 -16.61 35.50
CA TYR A 236 -7.46 -15.73 35.40
C TYR A 236 -6.26 -16.29 36.17
N LEU A 237 -6.47 -16.71 37.42
CA LEU A 237 -5.39 -17.21 38.28
C LEU A 237 -4.74 -18.48 37.73
N ILE A 238 -5.55 -19.39 37.18
CA ILE A 238 -5.04 -20.63 36.57
C ILE A 238 -4.29 -20.28 35.26
N LEU A 239 -4.82 -19.39 34.41
CA LEU A 239 -4.10 -18.92 33.21
C LEU A 239 -2.77 -18.26 33.55
N GLN A 240 -2.73 -17.40 34.57
CA GLN A 240 -1.51 -16.72 35.01
C GLN A 240 -0.46 -17.73 35.49
N LYS A 241 -0.87 -18.72 36.28
CA LYS A 241 0.03 -19.79 36.75
C LYS A 241 0.58 -20.61 35.58
N GLU A 242 -0.27 -20.99 34.64
CA GLU A 242 0.15 -21.74 33.44
C GLU A 242 1.10 -20.91 32.58
N PHE A 243 0.79 -19.63 32.36
CA PHE A 243 1.68 -18.75 31.60
C PHE A 243 3.05 -18.61 32.25
N ARG A 244 3.15 -18.43 33.58
CA ARG A 244 4.45 -18.39 34.28
C ARG A 244 5.25 -19.68 34.08
N TYR A 245 4.59 -20.83 34.10
CA TYR A 245 5.22 -22.11 33.79
C TYR A 245 5.73 -22.16 32.34
N LEU A 246 4.90 -21.77 31.37
CA LEU A 246 5.27 -21.74 29.94
C LEU A 246 6.40 -20.73 29.67
N GLN A 247 6.36 -19.58 30.32
CA GLN A 247 7.39 -18.54 30.26
C GLN A 247 8.76 -19.09 30.69
N HIS A 248 8.81 -19.81 31.81
CA HIS A 248 10.03 -20.46 32.26
C HIS A 248 10.45 -21.62 31.34
N LYS A 249 9.49 -22.48 30.93
CA LYS A 249 9.76 -23.67 30.10
C LYS A 249 10.38 -23.35 28.74
N PHE A 250 9.97 -22.24 28.13
CA PHE A 250 10.39 -21.84 26.78
C PHE A 250 11.27 -20.59 26.76
N GLU A 251 11.71 -20.11 27.93
CA GLU A 251 12.53 -18.90 28.06
C GLU A 251 11.92 -17.71 27.31
N LEU A 252 10.59 -17.54 27.45
CA LEU A 252 9.87 -16.52 26.71
C LEU A 252 10.38 -15.12 27.08
N PRO A 253 10.47 -14.19 26.10
CA PRO A 253 10.83 -12.81 26.40
C PRO A 253 9.81 -12.17 27.34
N ALA A 254 10.20 -11.04 27.93
CA ALA A 254 9.29 -10.25 28.75
C ALA A 254 7.98 -9.95 27.98
N PRO A 255 6.81 -10.02 28.66
CA PRO A 255 5.53 -9.69 28.05
C PRO A 255 5.51 -8.27 27.47
N MET A 256 4.60 -8.06 26.52
CA MET A 256 4.33 -6.71 26.02
C MET A 256 3.69 -5.86 27.12
N SER A 257 4.05 -4.58 27.20
CA SER A 257 3.41 -3.68 28.18
C SER A 257 1.94 -3.41 27.81
N VAL A 258 1.07 -3.40 28.82
CA VAL A 258 -0.39 -3.27 28.63
C VAL A 258 -0.79 -1.92 28.02
N GLU A 259 0.02 -0.88 28.22
CA GLU A 259 -0.20 0.49 27.74
C GLU A 259 -0.14 0.61 26.21
N GLN A 260 0.46 -0.38 25.53
CA GLN A 260 0.47 -0.43 24.06
C GLN A 260 -0.92 -0.74 23.50
N TRP A 261 -1.78 -1.39 24.28
CA TRP A 261 -3.17 -1.65 23.89
C TRP A 261 -4.04 -0.40 24.03
N ARG A 262 -4.75 -0.06 22.96
CA ARG A 262 -5.74 1.02 22.94
C ARG A 262 -7.12 0.46 23.26
N PHE A 263 -7.64 0.77 24.45
CA PHE A 263 -8.99 0.35 24.88
C PHE A 263 -10.06 1.43 24.65
N LEU A 264 -9.69 2.71 24.66
CA LEU A 264 -10.63 3.81 24.48
C LEU A 264 -11.26 3.77 23.08
N ARG A 265 -12.57 4.04 22.99
CA ARG A 265 -13.37 4.07 21.75
C ARG A 265 -13.56 2.71 21.05
N LEU A 266 -13.17 1.61 21.70
CA LEU A 266 -13.51 0.27 21.22
C LEU A 266 -14.90 -0.17 21.68
N ARG A 267 -15.59 -0.89 20.80
CA ARG A 267 -16.73 -1.72 21.22
C ARG A 267 -16.19 -2.92 22.02
N PRO A 268 -16.90 -3.43 23.04
CA PRO A 268 -16.43 -4.53 23.87
C PRO A 268 -15.97 -5.77 23.10
N ASP A 269 -16.68 -6.16 22.02
CA ASP A 269 -16.28 -7.28 21.15
C ASP A 269 -14.94 -7.08 20.40
N ASN A 270 -14.45 -5.85 20.35
CA ASN A 270 -13.17 -5.50 19.72
C ASN A 270 -12.02 -5.38 20.72
N PHE A 271 -12.26 -5.63 22.01
CA PHE A 271 -11.20 -5.57 23.00
C PHE A 271 -10.09 -6.60 22.70
N PRO A 272 -8.81 -6.25 22.94
CA PRO A 272 -7.68 -7.15 22.75
C PRO A 272 -7.89 -8.53 23.37
N HIS A 273 -8.43 -8.61 24.59
CA HIS A 273 -8.80 -9.86 25.27
C HIS A 273 -9.64 -10.79 24.40
N VAL A 274 -10.78 -10.31 23.89
CA VAL A 274 -11.70 -11.09 23.05
C VAL A 274 -11.05 -11.48 21.73
N ARG A 275 -10.30 -10.56 21.11
CA ARG A 275 -9.64 -10.80 19.82
C ARG A 275 -8.49 -11.81 19.93
N LEU A 276 -7.71 -11.76 21.00
CA LEU A 276 -6.69 -12.74 21.33
C LEU A 276 -7.31 -14.12 21.60
N ALA A 277 -8.43 -14.19 22.32
CA ALA A 277 -9.16 -15.43 22.53
C ALA A 277 -9.72 -16.03 21.22
N GLN A 278 -10.22 -15.19 20.31
CA GLN A 278 -10.64 -15.63 18.97
C GLN A 278 -9.46 -16.16 18.15
N LEU A 279 -8.32 -15.47 18.17
CA LEU A 279 -7.09 -15.93 17.52
C LEU A 279 -6.60 -17.25 18.12
N ALA A 280 -6.64 -17.40 19.45
CA ALA A 280 -6.26 -18.64 20.13
C ALA A 280 -7.15 -19.80 19.68
N CYS A 281 -8.47 -19.59 19.61
CA CYS A 281 -9.40 -20.61 19.12
C CYS A 281 -9.17 -20.95 17.64
N LEU A 282 -8.92 -19.96 16.79
CA LEU A 282 -8.59 -20.17 15.39
C LEU A 282 -7.33 -21.03 15.26
N TYR A 283 -6.27 -20.64 15.97
CA TYR A 283 -4.98 -21.31 15.93
C TYR A 283 -5.04 -22.72 16.51
N HIS A 284 -5.85 -22.94 17.55
CA HIS A 284 -6.13 -24.26 18.13
C HIS A 284 -6.85 -25.19 17.13
N LYS A 285 -7.88 -24.66 16.46
CA LYS A 285 -8.74 -25.43 15.53
C LYS A 285 -8.05 -25.78 14.23
N GLU A 286 -7.30 -24.83 13.65
CA GLU A 286 -6.76 -24.95 12.30
C GLU A 286 -5.26 -25.28 12.35
N GLN A 287 -4.91 -26.52 12.02
CA GLN A 287 -3.52 -26.91 11.75
C GLN A 287 -3.13 -26.45 10.34
N SER A 288 -1.89 -25.98 10.17
CA SER A 288 -1.34 -25.50 8.90
C SER A 288 -2.23 -24.45 8.23
N LEU A 289 -2.61 -23.42 9.01
CA LEU A 289 -3.58 -22.40 8.62
C LEU A 289 -3.20 -21.73 7.30
N PHE A 290 -1.92 -21.40 7.09
CA PHE A 290 -1.48 -20.81 5.83
C PHE A 290 -1.77 -21.73 4.64
N SER A 291 -1.33 -23.00 4.68
CA SER A 291 -1.53 -23.96 3.57
C SER A 291 -3.00 -24.09 3.23
N ARG A 292 -3.86 -24.26 4.24
CA ARG A 292 -5.30 -24.43 4.04
C ARG A 292 -5.98 -23.21 3.43
N VAL A 293 -5.56 -22.01 3.84
CA VAL A 293 -6.05 -20.76 3.24
C VAL A 293 -5.57 -20.63 1.80
N MET A 294 -4.32 -21.02 1.51
CA MET A 294 -3.74 -21.00 0.16
C MET A 294 -4.31 -22.08 -0.76
N GLU A 295 -4.89 -23.16 -0.23
CA GLU A 295 -5.57 -24.18 -1.02
C GLU A 295 -7.05 -23.85 -1.29
N ALA A 296 -7.65 -22.98 -0.48
CA ALA A 296 -9.06 -22.64 -0.61
C ALA A 296 -9.38 -21.91 -1.93
N GLU A 297 -10.24 -22.52 -2.75
CA GLU A 297 -10.61 -21.99 -4.08
C GLU A 297 -11.68 -20.90 -4.06
N THR A 298 -12.46 -20.79 -2.97
CA THR A 298 -13.56 -19.83 -2.83
C THR A 298 -13.42 -18.98 -1.56
N LEU A 299 -13.97 -17.77 -1.60
CA LEU A 299 -14.02 -16.90 -0.43
C LEU A 299 -14.83 -17.50 0.71
N GLU A 300 -15.90 -18.23 0.42
CA GLU A 300 -16.71 -18.92 1.42
C GLU A 300 -15.89 -19.97 2.16
N ALA A 301 -15.03 -20.71 1.44
CA ALA A 301 -14.11 -21.66 2.05
C ALA A 301 -13.07 -20.95 2.94
N VAL A 302 -12.48 -19.85 2.46
CA VAL A 302 -11.58 -19.01 3.26
C VAL A 302 -12.26 -18.50 4.53
N LYS A 303 -13.47 -17.94 4.41
CA LYS A 303 -14.26 -17.45 5.55
C LYS A 303 -14.57 -18.55 6.55
N LYS A 304 -14.88 -19.77 6.08
CA LYS A 304 -15.13 -20.93 6.95
C LYS A 304 -13.90 -21.37 7.73
N ILE A 305 -12.71 -21.29 7.11
CA ILE A 305 -11.43 -21.57 7.79
C ILE A 305 -11.17 -20.50 8.85
N LEU A 306 -11.31 -19.22 8.48
CA LEU A 306 -11.06 -18.07 9.38
C LEU A 306 -12.16 -17.83 10.42
N ALA A 307 -13.29 -18.53 10.31
CA ALA A 307 -14.38 -18.41 11.27
C ALA A 307 -13.95 -18.98 12.62
N ALA A 308 -13.79 -18.06 13.57
CA ALA A 308 -13.41 -18.35 14.94
C ALA A 308 -14.44 -17.81 15.94
N LYS A 309 -14.60 -18.54 17.03
CA LYS A 309 -15.35 -18.13 18.22
C LYS A 309 -14.39 -18.04 19.41
N THR A 310 -14.90 -17.67 20.56
CA THR A 310 -14.11 -17.72 21.81
C THR A 310 -14.40 -18.98 22.60
N SER A 311 -13.57 -19.27 23.63
CA SER A 311 -13.89 -20.29 24.63
C SER A 311 -15.06 -19.85 25.54
N ALA A 312 -15.57 -20.80 26.34
CA ALA A 312 -16.77 -20.60 27.16
C ALA A 312 -16.65 -19.43 28.14
N TYR A 313 -15.48 -19.23 28.75
CA TYR A 313 -15.21 -18.13 29.67
C TYR A 313 -15.51 -16.77 29.02
N TRP A 314 -15.04 -16.59 27.80
CA TRP A 314 -15.22 -15.38 27.02
C TRP A 314 -16.63 -15.22 26.46
N GLU A 315 -17.55 -16.18 26.59
CA GLU A 315 -18.97 -15.91 26.25
C GLU A 315 -19.59 -14.92 27.24
N GLU A 316 -19.12 -14.92 28.48
CA GLU A 316 -19.62 -14.09 29.58
C GLU A 316 -18.64 -12.95 29.93
N HIS A 317 -17.46 -12.88 29.31
CA HIS A 317 -16.45 -11.86 29.62
C HIS A 317 -15.98 -11.09 28.38
N PHE A 318 -15.75 -9.77 28.53
CA PHE A 318 -15.02 -8.95 27.54
C PHE A 318 -13.59 -8.63 27.99
N ASN A 319 -13.34 -8.74 29.30
CA ASN A 319 -12.08 -8.64 30.00
C ASN A 319 -12.23 -9.43 31.31
N PHE A 320 -11.13 -9.58 32.07
CA PHE A 320 -11.12 -10.36 33.31
C PHE A 320 -11.83 -9.71 34.50
N ARG A 321 -12.33 -8.46 34.37
CA ARG A 321 -12.83 -7.68 35.51
C ARG A 321 -14.35 -7.69 35.64
N LYS A 322 -15.08 -7.89 34.55
CA LYS A 322 -16.55 -7.75 34.53
C LYS A 322 -17.23 -8.85 33.75
N VAL A 323 -18.19 -9.48 34.41
CA VAL A 323 -19.16 -10.39 33.79
C VAL A 323 -20.13 -9.59 32.93
N SER A 324 -20.54 -10.18 31.81
CA SER A 324 -21.49 -9.68 30.84
C SER A 324 -22.52 -10.77 30.53
N PRO A 325 -23.71 -10.41 30.02
CA PRO A 325 -24.69 -11.40 29.59
C PRO A 325 -24.08 -12.40 28.60
N ARG A 326 -24.35 -13.69 28.82
CA ARG A 326 -23.80 -14.76 27.99
C ARG A 326 -24.15 -14.58 26.53
N ARG A 327 -23.13 -14.52 25.68
CA ARG A 327 -23.27 -14.44 24.22
C ARG A 327 -22.05 -15.03 23.53
N GLU A 328 -22.26 -15.85 22.52
CA GLU A 328 -21.18 -16.34 21.67
C GLU A 328 -20.48 -15.16 20.96
N LYS A 329 -19.17 -15.01 21.19
CA LYS A 329 -18.36 -13.93 20.61
C LYS A 329 -17.60 -14.43 19.38
N ARG A 330 -18.27 -14.44 18.23
CA ARG A 330 -17.69 -14.87 16.95
C ARG A 330 -17.10 -13.72 16.12
N VAL A 331 -16.17 -14.04 15.23
CA VAL A 331 -15.72 -13.11 14.19
C VAL A 331 -16.87 -12.90 13.19
N GLY A 332 -17.41 -11.69 13.11
CA GLY A 332 -18.52 -11.37 12.21
C GLY A 332 -18.11 -11.31 10.74
N ASP A 333 -19.06 -11.42 9.81
CA ASP A 333 -18.79 -11.45 8.36
C ASP A 333 -18.01 -10.22 7.87
N GLY A 334 -18.36 -9.02 8.34
CA GLY A 334 -17.62 -7.80 8.00
C GLY A 334 -16.14 -7.85 8.44
N ALA A 335 -15.85 -8.46 9.58
CA ALA A 335 -14.48 -8.67 10.06
C ALA A 335 -13.76 -9.72 9.21
N LEU A 336 -14.43 -10.81 8.82
CA LEU A 336 -13.88 -11.81 7.91
C LEU A 336 -13.56 -11.22 6.53
N ASN A 337 -14.42 -10.36 5.99
CA ASN A 337 -14.16 -9.63 4.74
C ASN A 337 -12.90 -8.76 4.86
N LEU A 338 -12.76 -8.00 5.96
CA LEU A 338 -11.56 -7.17 6.19
C LEU A 338 -10.29 -8.01 6.34
N ILE A 339 -10.36 -9.17 7.00
CA ILE A 339 -9.24 -10.10 7.11
C ILE A 339 -8.89 -10.69 5.75
N ALA A 340 -9.88 -11.06 4.94
CA ALA A 340 -9.65 -11.55 3.57
C ALA A 340 -8.94 -10.49 2.71
N ILE A 341 -9.44 -9.24 2.73
CA ILE A 341 -8.87 -8.11 1.98
C ILE A 341 -7.44 -7.78 2.42
N ASN A 342 -7.17 -7.76 3.72
CA ASN A 342 -5.88 -7.26 4.23
C ASN A 342 -4.86 -8.36 4.56
N THR A 343 -5.26 -9.64 4.55
CA THR A 343 -4.39 -10.79 4.83
C THR A 343 -4.41 -11.76 3.67
N VAL A 344 -5.55 -12.42 3.40
CA VAL A 344 -5.59 -13.57 2.49
C VAL A 344 -5.25 -13.18 1.06
N ILE A 345 -5.92 -12.16 0.53
CA ILE A 345 -5.73 -11.70 -0.85
C ILE A 345 -4.28 -11.22 -1.09
N PRO A 346 -3.67 -10.39 -0.23
CA PRO A 346 -2.25 -10.06 -0.33
C PRO A 346 -1.30 -11.27 -0.33
N PHE A 347 -1.58 -12.30 0.47
CA PHE A 347 -0.75 -13.50 0.50
C PHE A 347 -0.93 -14.37 -0.74
N LEU A 348 -2.16 -14.49 -1.27
CA LEU A 348 -2.40 -15.14 -2.55
C LEU A 348 -1.54 -14.51 -3.66
N TYR A 349 -1.56 -13.18 -3.74
CA TYR A 349 -0.77 -12.45 -4.73
C TYR A 349 0.74 -12.57 -4.48
N ALA A 350 1.22 -12.30 -3.25
CA ALA A 350 2.64 -12.33 -2.93
C ALA A 350 3.25 -13.74 -3.09
N TYR A 351 2.53 -14.78 -2.68
CA TYR A 351 2.98 -16.16 -2.83
C TYR A 351 2.91 -16.60 -4.30
N GLY A 352 1.89 -16.18 -5.06
CA GLY A 352 1.80 -16.37 -6.50
C GLY A 352 3.01 -15.80 -7.23
N LEU A 353 3.38 -14.54 -6.96
CA LEU A 353 4.60 -13.93 -7.49
C LEU A 353 5.86 -14.71 -7.11
N HIS A 354 5.98 -15.13 -5.85
CA HIS A 354 7.14 -15.90 -5.38
C HIS A 354 7.27 -17.27 -6.07
N LYS A 355 6.16 -17.91 -6.42
CA LYS A 355 6.12 -19.21 -7.10
C LYS A 355 6.02 -19.13 -8.61
N ALA A 356 5.92 -17.93 -9.18
CA ALA A 356 5.56 -17.71 -10.58
C ALA A 356 4.27 -18.47 -10.96
N ASP A 357 3.27 -18.40 -10.09
CA ASP A 357 1.96 -19.03 -10.24
C ASP A 357 0.87 -17.97 -10.47
N ASP A 358 0.54 -17.75 -11.74
CA ASP A 358 -0.46 -16.77 -12.16
C ASP A 358 -1.88 -17.13 -11.68
N VAL A 359 -2.16 -18.42 -11.44
CA VAL A 359 -3.50 -18.86 -10.96
C VAL A 359 -3.77 -18.29 -9.57
N LEU A 360 -2.75 -18.19 -8.72
CA LEU A 360 -2.86 -17.58 -7.40
C LEU A 360 -3.07 -16.05 -7.47
N CYS A 361 -2.34 -15.38 -8.36
CA CYS A 361 -2.50 -13.95 -8.62
C CYS A 361 -3.90 -13.62 -9.14
N ASP A 362 -4.40 -14.40 -10.09
CA ASP A 362 -5.74 -14.25 -10.64
C ASP A 362 -6.82 -14.54 -9.58
N ARG A 363 -6.60 -15.51 -8.70
CA ARG A 363 -7.52 -15.79 -7.60
C ARG A 363 -7.56 -14.64 -6.58
N ALA A 364 -6.43 -13.99 -6.31
CA ALA A 364 -6.41 -12.77 -5.48
C ALA A 364 -7.29 -11.67 -6.08
N THR A 365 -7.15 -11.40 -7.38
CA THR A 365 -7.97 -10.41 -8.10
C THR A 365 -9.47 -10.78 -8.06
N ARG A 366 -9.83 -12.02 -8.43
CA ARG A 366 -11.22 -12.49 -8.39
C ARG A 366 -11.85 -12.40 -7.01
N PHE A 367 -11.11 -12.76 -5.97
CA PHE A 367 -11.57 -12.63 -4.59
C PHE A 367 -11.85 -11.17 -4.25
N LEU A 368 -10.97 -10.26 -4.63
CA LEU A 368 -11.15 -8.84 -4.35
C LEU A 368 -12.37 -8.24 -5.08
N GLU A 369 -12.58 -8.63 -6.35
CA GLU A 369 -13.72 -8.17 -7.16
C GLU A 369 -15.07 -8.70 -6.66
N SER A 370 -15.10 -9.91 -6.10
CA SER A 370 -16.34 -10.53 -5.60
C SER A 370 -16.82 -10.00 -4.24
N LEU A 371 -15.96 -9.27 -3.51
CA LEU A 371 -16.32 -8.66 -2.23
C LEU A 371 -16.98 -7.30 -2.44
N LYS A 372 -17.94 -6.95 -1.58
CA LYS A 372 -18.54 -5.61 -1.55
C LYS A 372 -17.50 -4.57 -1.12
N ALA A 373 -17.65 -3.36 -1.66
CA ALA A 373 -16.85 -2.21 -1.26
C ALA A 373 -16.83 -2.01 0.26
N GLU A 374 -15.66 -1.68 0.78
CA GLU A 374 -15.53 -1.24 2.17
C GLU A 374 -16.23 0.10 2.38
N ASN A 375 -16.78 0.29 3.57
CA ASN A 375 -17.46 1.52 3.93
C ASN A 375 -16.61 2.34 4.91
N ASN A 376 -15.83 3.28 4.37
CA ASN A 376 -14.97 4.17 5.14
C ASN A 376 -15.08 5.62 4.61
N HIS A 377 -14.38 6.56 5.24
CA HIS A 377 -14.49 7.97 4.86
C HIS A 377 -13.98 8.23 3.43
N VAL A 378 -12.95 7.51 2.99
CA VAL A 378 -12.40 7.63 1.62
C VAL A 378 -13.43 7.14 0.61
N THR A 379 -14.01 5.95 0.80
CA THR A 379 -14.98 5.44 -0.18
C THR A 379 -16.22 6.32 -0.30
N ARG A 380 -16.72 6.88 0.82
CA ARG A 380 -17.82 7.86 0.79
C ARG A 380 -17.45 9.17 0.10
N LEU A 381 -16.21 9.64 0.30
CA LEU A 381 -15.70 10.86 -0.33
C LEU A 381 -15.70 10.73 -1.85
N TRP A 382 -15.17 9.61 -2.37
CA TRP A 382 -15.08 9.36 -3.81
C TRP A 382 -16.45 9.06 -4.44
N ASP A 383 -17.32 8.34 -3.73
CA ASP A 383 -18.71 8.11 -4.15
C ASP A 383 -19.48 9.44 -4.27
N GLY A 384 -19.35 10.31 -3.25
CA GLY A 384 -19.92 11.66 -3.27
C GLY A 384 -19.35 12.59 -4.35
N ALA A 385 -18.12 12.31 -4.81
CA ALA A 385 -17.49 13.03 -5.92
C ALA A 385 -17.88 12.48 -7.31
N GLY A 386 -18.78 11.50 -7.38
CA GLY A 386 -19.33 10.97 -8.63
C GLY A 386 -18.64 9.72 -9.18
N LEU A 387 -17.76 9.06 -8.41
CA LEU A 387 -17.20 7.75 -8.77
C LEU A 387 -17.84 6.63 -7.95
N PRO A 388 -18.71 5.79 -8.56
CA PRO A 388 -19.39 4.74 -7.83
C PRO A 388 -18.40 3.69 -7.31
N VAL A 389 -18.51 3.33 -6.02
CA VAL A 389 -17.65 2.33 -5.37
C VAL A 389 -18.47 1.07 -5.07
N SER A 390 -18.31 0.03 -5.89
CA SER A 390 -19.19 -1.16 -5.82
C SER A 390 -18.51 -2.35 -5.15
N THR A 391 -17.24 -2.58 -5.47
CA THR A 391 -16.48 -3.75 -5.06
C THR A 391 -15.35 -3.39 -4.10
N ALA A 392 -14.80 -4.39 -3.40
CA ALA A 392 -13.59 -4.19 -2.60
C ALA A 392 -12.38 -3.86 -3.49
N ALA A 393 -12.39 -4.27 -4.76
CA ALA A 393 -11.39 -3.88 -5.75
C ALA A 393 -11.42 -2.36 -5.98
N ASP A 394 -12.62 -1.77 -6.13
CA ASP A 394 -12.79 -0.31 -6.23
C ASP A 394 -12.34 0.40 -4.95
N SER A 395 -12.77 -0.09 -3.77
CA SER A 395 -12.40 0.56 -2.50
C SER A 395 -10.90 0.52 -2.25
N GLN A 396 -10.24 -0.61 -2.52
CA GLN A 396 -8.79 -0.74 -2.37
C GLN A 396 -8.03 0.13 -3.40
N ALA A 397 -8.51 0.23 -4.64
CA ALA A 397 -7.94 1.13 -5.65
C ALA A 397 -8.02 2.60 -5.23
N LEU A 398 -9.17 3.03 -4.71
CA LEU A 398 -9.36 4.41 -4.27
C LEU A 398 -8.58 4.74 -3.00
N LEU A 399 -8.42 3.78 -2.09
CA LEU A 399 -7.51 3.93 -0.94
C LEU A 399 -6.05 4.10 -1.39
N GLN A 400 -5.64 3.41 -2.47
CA GLN A 400 -4.34 3.59 -3.08
C GLN A 400 -4.21 4.98 -3.70
N LEU A 401 -5.20 5.39 -4.49
CA LEU A 401 -5.24 6.71 -5.14
C LEU A 401 -5.15 7.84 -4.12
N GLN A 402 -5.98 7.75 -3.07
CA GLN A 402 -6.02 8.75 -2.01
C GLN A 402 -4.64 8.89 -1.36
N LYS A 403 -4.06 7.78 -0.89
CA LYS A 403 -2.85 7.79 -0.08
C LYS A 403 -1.59 8.11 -0.88
N GLU A 404 -1.44 7.53 -2.07
CA GLU A 404 -0.19 7.61 -2.83
C GLU A 404 -0.16 8.76 -3.82
N TYR A 405 -1.33 9.32 -4.19
CA TYR A 405 -1.41 10.44 -5.13
C TYR A 405 -2.05 11.68 -4.50
N CYS A 406 -3.31 11.60 -4.03
CA CYS A 406 -4.05 12.78 -3.59
C CYS A 406 -3.45 13.42 -2.34
N ASP A 407 -3.15 12.64 -1.30
CA ASP A 407 -2.58 13.11 -0.04
C ASP A 407 -1.16 13.70 -0.25
N LYS A 408 -0.45 13.22 -1.27
CA LYS A 408 0.88 13.72 -1.68
C LYS A 408 0.82 14.85 -2.71
N LYS A 409 -0.38 15.24 -3.16
CA LYS A 409 -0.61 16.20 -4.26
C LYS A 409 0.12 15.85 -5.57
N ASP A 410 0.30 14.56 -5.85
CA ASP A 410 1.03 14.04 -7.02
C ASP A 410 0.14 13.95 -8.27
N CYS A 411 -0.56 15.05 -8.60
CA CYS A 411 -1.54 15.08 -9.70
C CYS A 411 -0.89 14.93 -11.08
N LEU A 412 0.40 15.28 -11.24
CA LEU A 412 1.13 15.13 -12.49
C LEU A 412 1.39 13.67 -12.87
N ARG A 413 1.36 12.75 -11.90
CA ARG A 413 1.49 11.29 -12.12
C ARG A 413 0.14 10.56 -12.13
N CYS A 414 -0.95 11.24 -11.77
CA CYS A 414 -2.28 10.67 -11.71
C CYS A 414 -3.01 10.75 -13.06
N ARG A 415 -3.67 9.68 -13.51
CA ARG A 415 -4.45 9.69 -14.76
C ARG A 415 -5.66 10.63 -14.72
N PHE A 416 -6.32 10.77 -13.57
CA PHE A 416 -7.39 11.77 -13.41
C PHE A 416 -6.83 13.20 -13.40
N GLY A 417 -5.64 13.40 -12.81
CA GLY A 417 -4.92 14.66 -12.91
C GLY A 417 -4.57 15.01 -14.36
N TYR A 418 -4.16 14.02 -15.15
CA TYR A 418 -3.92 14.18 -16.58
C TYR A 418 -5.17 14.66 -17.33
N GLU A 419 -6.33 14.03 -17.12
CA GLU A 419 -7.57 14.46 -17.75
C GLU A 419 -7.97 15.88 -17.31
N TYR A 420 -7.78 16.24 -16.04
CA TYR A 420 -8.04 17.60 -15.53
C TYR A 420 -7.18 18.65 -16.24
N LEU A 421 -5.88 18.37 -16.39
CA LEU A 421 -4.93 19.28 -17.02
C LEU A 421 -5.09 19.35 -18.55
N LYS A 422 -5.60 18.27 -19.17
CA LYS A 422 -5.84 18.19 -20.61
C LYS A 422 -7.13 18.88 -21.04
N HIS A 423 -8.17 18.86 -20.21
CA HIS A 423 -9.46 19.47 -20.54
C HIS A 423 -9.24 20.91 -21.06
N ARG A 424 -9.97 21.31 -22.10
CA ARG A 424 -9.93 22.68 -22.62
C ARG A 424 -10.86 23.57 -21.83
#